data_AF-A0A9W4S6F4-F1
#
_entry.id   AF-A0A9W4S6F4-F1
#
_cell.length_a   1.000
_cell.length_b   1.000
_cell.length_c   1.000
_cell.angle_alpha   90.00
_cell.angle_beta   90.00
_cell.angle_gamma   90.00
#
_symmetry.space_group_name_H-M   'P 1'
#
loop_
_entity.id
_entity.type
_entity.pdbx_description
1 polymer ?
#
loop_
_entity_poly.entity_id
_entity_poly.type
_entity_poly.pdbx_seq_one_letter_code
_entity_poly.pdbx_strand_id
1 'polypeptide(L)' 'MTLSKTVLYWANEYFSGFDNIGHNPPMDLLFLWIIPNGAWLLGSGYMIVSLGGEIVDGLALASKTTKTE' A
#
# COMPACT_ATOMS: atom_id res chain seq x y z
N MET A 1 1.62 7.15 4.70
CA MET A 1 2.79 6.38 4.21
C MET A 1 2.64 4.87 4.47
N THR A 2 1.43 4.32 4.54
CA THR A 2 1.22 2.92 4.93
C THR A 2 1.73 1.98 3.85
N LEU A 3 1.28 2.14 2.60
CA LEU A 3 1.73 1.32 1.48
C LEU A 3 3.25 1.36 1.31
N SER A 4 3.83 2.56 1.17
CA SER A 4 5.27 2.71 0.91
C SER A 4 6.13 2.12 2.01
N LYS A 5 5.76 2.30 3.28
CA LYS A 5 6.48 1.72 4.41
C LYS A 5 6.38 0.20 4.42
N THR A 6 5.19 -0.36 4.18
CA THR A 6 4.98 -1.81 4.16
C THR A 6 5.71 -2.48 2.99
N VAL A 7 5.72 -1.85 1.81
CA VAL A 7 6.51 -2.33 0.65
C VAL A 7 8.00 -2.32 0.98
N LEU A 8 8.51 -1.21 1.54
CA LEU A 8 9.92 -1.11 1.93
C LEU A 8 10.28 -2.15 2.99
N TYR A 9 9.38 -2.42 3.93
CA TYR A 9 9.59 -3.41 4.97
C TYR A 9 9.74 -4.83 4.39
N TRP A 10 8.88 -5.22 3.44
CA TRP A 10 8.99 -6.50 2.74
C TRP A 10 10.26 -6.59 1.89
N ALA A 11 10.60 -5.51 1.17
CA ALA A 11 11.81 -5.46 0.37
C ALA A 11 13.07 -5.59 1.24
N ASN A 12 13.09 -4.94 2.40
CA ASN A 12 14.21 -5.01 3.34
C ASN A 12 14.46 -6.45 3.82
N GLU A 13 13.41 -7.17 4.22
CA GLU A 13 13.55 -8.58 4.63
C GLU A 13 13.97 -9.49 3.47
N TYR A 14 13.47 -9.23 2.25
CA TYR A 14 13.91 -10.00 1.08
C TYR A 14 15.40 -9.80 0.79
N PHE A 15 15.89 -8.56 0.82
CA PHE A 15 17.30 -8.24 0.55
C PHE A 15 18.25 -8.54 1.71
N SER A 16 17.76 -8.64 2.94
CA SER A 16 18.56 -9.08 4.10
C SER A 16 18.62 -10.59 4.26
N GLY A 17 17.92 -11.38 3.43
CA GLY A 17 17.85 -12.83 3.58
C GLY A 17 16.98 -13.26 4.77
N PHE A 18 15.97 -12.46 5.13
CA PHE A 18 15.05 -12.66 6.24
C PHE A 18 15.72 -12.64 7.62
N ASP A 19 16.77 -11.83 7.79
CA ASP A 19 17.57 -11.77 9.02
C ASP A 19 16.73 -11.45 10.27
N ASN A 20 15.71 -10.58 10.15
CA ASN A 20 14.90 -10.17 11.30
C ASN A 20 13.68 -11.05 11.57
N ILE A 21 13.24 -11.86 10.61
CA ILE A 21 11.98 -12.62 10.73
C ILE A 21 12.17 -14.13 10.57
N GLY A 22 13.23 -14.59 9.89
CA GLY A 22 13.46 -15.97 9.50
C GLY A 22 13.73 -16.95 10.65
N HIS A 23 13.98 -16.45 11.86
CA HIS A 23 14.11 -17.26 13.07
C HIS A 23 12.76 -17.71 13.66
N ASN A 24 11.64 -17.16 13.18
CA ASN A 24 10.31 -17.49 13.69
C ASN A 24 9.72 -18.72 12.99
N PRO A 25 8.86 -19.50 13.68
CA PRO A 25 8.12 -20.58 13.05
C PRO A 25 7.33 -20.09 11.83
N PRO A 26 7.23 -20.88 10.74
CA PRO A 26 6.52 -20.47 9.53
C PRO A 26 5.04 -20.10 9.75
N MET A 27 4.38 -20.76 10.71
CA MET A 27 2.99 -20.45 11.08
C MET A 27 2.85 -19.09 11.77
N ASP A 28 3.79 -18.74 12.65
CA ASP A 28 3.79 -17.44 13.32
C ASP A 28 4.08 -16.33 12.32
N LEU A 29 5.01 -16.57 11.38
CA LEU A 29 5.26 -15.66 10.26
C LEU A 29 4.01 -15.43 9.41
N LEU A 30 3.28 -16.49 9.07
CA LEU A 30 2.06 -16.37 8.27
C LEU A 30 1.01 -15.50 8.98
N PHE A 31 0.71 -15.81 10.23
CA PHE A 31 -0.37 -15.15 10.97
C PHE A 31 -0.01 -13.76 11.50
N LEU A 32 1.21 -13.55 11.99
CA LEU A 32 1.61 -12.30 12.65
C LEU A 32 2.31 -11.32 11.71
N TRP A 33 2.88 -11.80 10.60
CA TRP A 33 3.64 -10.96 9.68
C TRP A 33 2.98 -10.87 8.31
N ILE A 34 2.76 -11.99 7.61
CA ILE A 34 2.27 -11.98 6.22
C ILE A 34 0.85 -11.43 6.12
N ILE A 35 -0.10 -12.03 6.84
CA ILE A 35 -1.53 -11.66 6.77
C ILE A 35 -1.76 -10.19 7.13
N PRO A 36 -1.31 -9.68 8.29
CA PRO A 36 -1.59 -8.29 8.67
C PRO A 36 -0.89 -7.28 7.76
N ASN A 37 0.37 -7.51 7.37
CA ASN A 37 1.05 -6.60 6.44
C ASN A 37 0.42 -6.65 5.03
N GLY A 38 0.02 -7.83 4.57
CA GLY A 38 -0.69 -8.01 3.29
C GLY A 38 -2.03 -7.29 3.28
N ALA A 39 -2.80 -7.36 4.37
CA ALA A 39 -4.04 -6.61 4.53
C ALA A 39 -3.80 -5.09 4.43
N TRP A 40 -2.70 -4.58 5.00
CA TRP A 40 -2.35 -3.17 4.87
C TRP A 40 -1.94 -2.76 3.46
N LEU A 41 -1.23 -3.62 2.72
CA LEU A 41 -0.91 -3.36 1.32
C LEU A 41 -2.18 -3.24 0.47
N LEU A 42 -3.11 -4.18 0.61
CA LEU A 42 -4.37 -4.17 -0.13
C LEU A 42 -5.25 -2.99 0.25
N GLY A 43 -5.48 -2.77 1.55
CA GLY A 43 -6.35 -1.70 2.03
C GLY A 43 -5.84 -0.32 1.63
N SER A 44 -4.56 -0.04 1.87
CA SER A 44 -4.00 1.27 1.52
C SER A 44 -3.84 1.46 0.01
N GLY A 45 -3.54 0.40 -0.75
CA GLY A 45 -3.53 0.45 -2.22
C GLY A 45 -4.90 0.77 -2.79
N TYR A 46 -5.96 0.13 -2.28
CA TYR A 46 -7.34 0.43 -2.67
C TYR A 46 -7.72 1.89 -2.38
N MET A 47 -7.40 2.39 -1.18
CA MET A 47 -7.68 3.78 -0.83
C MET A 47 -6.97 4.77 -1.76
N ILE A 48 -5.72 4.50 -2.15
CA ILE A 48 -4.98 5.35 -3.09
C ILE A 48 -5.70 5.39 -4.44
N VAL A 49 -6.14 4.25 -4.97
CA VAL A 49 -6.84 4.20 -6.26
C VAL A 49 -8.19 4.89 -6.19
N SER A 50 -9.00 4.63 -5.16
CA SER A 50 -10.33 5.24 -5.01
C SER A 50 -10.24 6.75 -4.85
N LEU A 51 -9.50 7.23 -3.85
CA LEU A 51 -9.38 8.65 -3.54
C LEU A 51 -8.62 9.38 -4.66
N GLY A 52 -7.62 8.74 -5.26
CA GLY A 52 -6.90 9.28 -6.41
C GLY A 52 -7.82 9.48 -7.63
N GLY A 53 -8.72 8.53 -7.88
CA GLY A 53 -9.75 8.66 -8.92
C GLY A 53 -10.69 9.84 -8.68
N GLU A 54 -11.20 9.98 -7.45
CA GLU A 54 -12.07 11.11 -7.07
C GLU A 54 -11.37 12.47 -7.27
N ILE A 55 -10.08 12.57 -6.94
CA ILE A 55 -9.29 13.79 -7.17
C ILE A 55 -9.17 14.08 -8.67
N VAL A 56 -8.86 13.07 -9.49
CA VAL A 56 -8.74 13.23 -10.94
C VAL A 56 -10.07 13.67 -11.57
N ASP A 57 -11.18 13.07 -11.17
CA ASP A 57 -12.51 13.42 -11.66
C ASP A 57 -12.89 14.85 -11.26
N GLY A 58 -12.62 15.23 -10.00
CA GLY A 58 -12.83 16.61 -9.53
C GLY A 58 -12.05 17.64 -10.33
N LEU A 59 -10.77 17.35 -10.62
CA LEU A 59 -9.92 18.22 -11.46
C LEU A 59 -10.42 18.29 -12.91
N ALA A 60 -10.86 17.16 -13.48
CA ALA A 60 -11.39 17.11 -14.84
C ALA A 60 -12.70 17.91 -14.98
N LEU A 61 -13.58 17.86 -13.97
CA LEU A 61 -14.81 18.67 -13.93
C LEU A 61 -14.48 20.17 -13.83
N ALA A 62 -13.62 20.56 -12.89
CA ALA A 62 -13.21 21.96 -12.73
C ALA A 62 -12.58 22.52 -14.02
N SER A 63 -11.71 21.74 -14.68
CA SER A 63 -11.09 22.14 -15.94
C SER A 63 -12.08 22.33 -17.09
N LYS A 64 -13.22 21.62 -17.09
CA LYS A 64 -14.28 21.81 -18.10
C LYS A 64 -15.03 23.11 -17.85
N THR A 65 -15.39 23.40 -16.61
CA THR A 65 -16.11 24.64 -16.25
C THR A 65 -15.35 25.88 -16.70
N THR A 66 -14.03 25.97 -16.42
CA THR A 66 -13.20 27.13 -16.83
C THR A 66 -13.12 27.36 -18.34
N LYS A 67 -13.35 26.35 -19.18
CA LYS A 67 -13.35 26.54 -20.65
C LYS A 67 -14.68 27.09 -21.19
N THR A 68 -15.71 27.15 -20.36
CA THR A 68 -17.07 27.54 -20.76
C THR A 68 -17.43 28.96 -20.30
N GLU A 69 -16.61 29.56 -19.43
CA GLU A 69 -16.58 31.00 -19.13
C GLU A 69 -15.61 31.72 -20.07
#